data_AF-A0AAJ7WHL5-F1
#
_entry.id   AF-A0AAJ7WHL5-F1
#
_cell.length_a   1.000
_cell.length_b   1.000
_cell.length_c   1.000
_cell.angle_alpha   90.00
_cell.angle_beta   90.00
_cell.angle_gamma   90.00
#
_symmetry.space_group_name_H-M   'P 1'
#
loop_
_entity.id
_entity.type
_entity.pdbx_description
1 polymer ?
#
loop_
_entity_poly.entity_id
_entity_poly.type
_entity_poly.pdbx_seq_one_letter_code
_entity_poly.pdbx_strand_id
1 'polypeptide(L)'
;MQHVRLKRFAKSCLASVRPKFPDRKNNARLDDPERIGAIFPLKEWDCESPLKEYFPIQDWLLFHGSSPDNKTRLIVFFERTSHQLAVFWIVLEIRGSILISKETYHADYSKGSTFCAGGLRLVVDAPLRRWSLSFNGLMVDQTRLQDVHVRIAARFAAFTKPFEFPRDIGPSKFARRYESSGKPIRRIREDMRG
;
A
#
# COMPACT_ATOMS: atom_id res chain seq x y z
N MET A 1 18.36 -27.65 -7.22
CA MET A 1 17.96 -27.37 -8.63
C MET A 1 16.79 -26.38 -8.75
N GLN A 2 15.86 -26.33 -7.80
CA GLN A 2 14.70 -25.41 -7.77
C GLN A 2 15.06 -23.91 -7.61
N HIS A 3 15.96 -23.57 -6.68
CA HIS A 3 16.43 -22.19 -6.43
C HIS A 3 16.97 -21.49 -7.69
N VAL A 4 17.69 -22.23 -8.57
CA VAL A 4 18.25 -21.71 -9.83
C VAL A 4 17.14 -21.35 -10.83
N ARG A 5 16.07 -22.16 -10.89
CA ARG A 5 14.92 -21.94 -11.79
C ARG A 5 14.07 -20.75 -11.34
N LEU A 6 13.83 -20.60 -10.03
CA LEU A 6 13.15 -19.43 -9.43
C LEU A 6 13.94 -18.13 -9.67
N LYS A 7 15.26 -18.15 -9.49
CA LYS A 7 16.12 -16.99 -9.73
C LYS A 7 16.11 -16.56 -11.20
N ARG A 8 16.12 -17.51 -12.15
CA ARG A 8 15.98 -17.22 -13.59
C ARG A 8 14.60 -16.66 -13.93
N PHE A 9 13.53 -17.23 -13.37
CA PHE A 9 12.17 -16.76 -13.59
C PHE A 9 11.98 -15.32 -13.09
N ALA A 10 12.35 -15.04 -11.83
CA ALA A 10 12.32 -13.70 -11.28
C ALA A 10 13.15 -12.73 -12.14
N LYS A 11 14.39 -13.08 -12.51
CA LYS A 11 15.22 -12.24 -13.39
C LYS A 11 14.53 -11.92 -14.73
N SER A 12 13.79 -12.87 -15.30
CA SER A 12 13.04 -12.68 -16.55
C SER A 12 11.88 -11.68 -16.39
N CYS A 13 11.07 -11.82 -15.32
CA CYS A 13 9.96 -10.90 -15.03
C CYS A 13 10.42 -9.48 -14.71
N LEU A 14 11.65 -9.33 -14.25
CA LEU A 14 12.22 -8.05 -13.85
C LEU A 14 12.92 -7.35 -15.01
N ALA A 15 13.52 -8.12 -15.92
CA ALA A 15 14.12 -7.60 -17.15
C ALA A 15 13.06 -7.07 -18.15
N SER A 16 11.81 -7.53 -18.06
CA SER A 16 10.70 -6.99 -18.84
C SER A 16 10.22 -5.62 -18.36
N VAL A 17 10.55 -5.22 -17.12
CA VAL A 17 10.21 -3.90 -16.59
C VAL A 17 11.39 -2.98 -16.87
N ARG A 18 11.23 -2.03 -17.79
CA ARG A 18 12.24 -0.97 -18.07
C ARG A 18 11.78 0.35 -17.47
N PRO A 19 12.00 0.59 -16.17
CA PRO A 19 11.65 1.88 -15.57
C PRO A 19 12.59 2.97 -16.10
N LYS A 20 12.03 4.08 -16.56
CA LYS A 20 12.80 5.29 -16.89
C LYS A 20 12.88 6.15 -15.63
N PHE A 21 14.03 6.18 -14.99
CA PHE A 21 14.23 7.05 -13.82
C PHE A 21 14.85 8.39 -14.22
N PRO A 22 14.43 9.51 -13.62
CA PRO A 22 15.11 10.79 -13.79
C PRO A 22 16.47 10.78 -13.07
N ASP A 23 17.51 11.14 -13.81
CA ASP A 23 18.86 11.33 -13.30
C ASP A 23 18.91 12.59 -12.41
N ARG A 24 18.99 12.41 -11.08
CA ARG A 24 19.16 13.54 -10.15
C ARG A 24 20.65 13.89 -10.05
N LYS A 25 21.13 14.79 -10.92
CA LYS A 25 22.46 15.41 -10.74
C LYS A 25 22.44 16.28 -9.48
N ASN A 26 23.33 15.94 -8.53
CA ASN A 26 23.59 16.71 -7.32
C ASN A 26 24.12 18.09 -7.69
N ASN A 27 23.51 19.13 -7.11
CA ASN A 27 23.98 20.52 -6.87
C ASN A 27 22.81 21.50 -7.07
N ALA A 28 22.08 21.85 -6.00
CA ALA A 28 21.47 23.18 -5.79
C ALA A 28 20.56 23.24 -4.53
N ARG A 29 20.64 24.40 -3.86
CA ARG A 29 19.81 25.04 -2.81
C ARG A 29 18.73 24.22 -2.09
N LEU A 30 18.80 24.28 -0.75
CA LEU A 30 17.89 23.65 0.23
C LEU A 30 16.46 24.23 0.24
N ASP A 31 16.21 25.31 -0.50
CA ASP A 31 14.93 26.03 -0.49
C ASP A 31 13.94 25.57 -1.57
N ASP A 32 14.29 24.52 -2.32
CA ASP A 32 13.43 23.97 -3.37
C ASP A 32 12.30 23.10 -2.74
N PRO A 33 11.02 23.51 -2.85
CA PRO A 33 9.88 22.78 -2.29
C PRO A 33 9.73 21.37 -2.88
N GLU A 34 10.25 21.10 -4.09
CA GLU A 34 10.27 19.76 -4.68
C GLU A 34 11.35 18.86 -4.07
N ARG A 35 12.50 19.43 -3.65
CA ARG A 35 13.60 18.68 -3.04
C ARG A 35 13.38 18.37 -1.58
N ILE A 36 12.72 19.25 -0.82
CA ILE A 36 12.31 18.99 0.57
C ILE A 36 11.02 18.14 0.67
N GLY A 37 10.43 17.75 -0.47
CA GLY A 37 9.23 16.91 -0.52
C GLY A 37 7.93 17.63 -0.15
N ALA A 38 7.91 18.97 -0.18
CA ALA A 38 6.71 19.76 0.02
C ALA A 38 5.75 19.64 -1.17
N ILE A 39 6.29 19.72 -2.39
CA ILE A 39 5.58 19.57 -3.67
C ILE A 39 6.20 18.39 -4.43
N PHE A 40 5.42 17.64 -5.22
CA PHE A 40 5.94 16.55 -6.03
C PHE A 40 5.99 16.95 -7.50
N PRO A 41 7.13 16.72 -8.19
CA PRO A 41 7.20 16.98 -9.63
C PRO A 41 6.20 16.07 -10.36
N LEU A 42 5.44 16.61 -11.32
CA LEU A 42 4.55 15.83 -12.20
C LEU A 42 5.28 14.65 -12.87
N LYS A 43 6.59 14.80 -13.13
CA LYS A 43 7.45 13.73 -13.67
C LYS A 43 7.54 12.52 -12.75
N GLU A 44 7.50 12.70 -11.42
CA GLU A 44 7.50 11.58 -10.47
C GLU A 44 6.15 10.85 -10.50
N TRP A 45 5.04 11.57 -10.66
CA TRP A 45 3.73 10.95 -10.86
C TRP A 45 3.73 10.00 -12.06
N ASP A 46 4.26 10.43 -13.20
CA ASP A 46 4.32 9.60 -14.41
C ASP A 46 5.26 8.39 -14.27
N CYS A 47 6.32 8.50 -13.46
CA CYS A 47 7.31 7.44 -13.27
C CYS A 47 6.91 6.44 -12.18
N GLU A 48 6.16 6.87 -11.17
CA GLU A 48 5.82 6.09 -9.98
C GLU A 48 4.38 5.56 -10.03
N SER A 49 3.56 6.06 -10.97
CA SER A 49 2.26 5.47 -11.25
C SER A 49 2.42 4.06 -11.83
N PRO A 50 1.51 3.12 -11.49
CA PRO A 50 1.48 1.82 -12.14
C PRO A 50 1.30 1.96 -13.65
N LEU A 51 1.87 1.03 -14.41
CA LEU A 51 1.71 0.96 -15.87
C LEU A 51 0.22 0.84 -16.20
N LYS A 52 -0.26 1.66 -17.16
CA LYS A 52 -1.67 1.73 -17.59
C LYS A 52 -2.25 0.39 -18.08
N GLU A 53 -1.40 -0.59 -18.37
CA GLU A 53 -1.79 -1.90 -18.91
C GLU A 53 -2.01 -2.96 -17.82
N TYR A 54 -1.80 -2.63 -16.55
CA TYR A 54 -1.92 -3.56 -15.43
C TYR A 54 -3.00 -3.07 -14.45
N PHE A 55 -4.26 -3.41 -14.73
CA PHE A 55 -5.35 -3.25 -13.78
C PHE A 55 -5.71 -4.63 -13.23
N PRO A 56 -5.14 -5.04 -12.10
CA PRO A 56 -5.54 -6.29 -11.48
C PRO A 56 -7.03 -6.21 -11.12
N ILE A 57 -7.74 -7.32 -11.33
CA ILE A 57 -9.17 -7.46 -11.01
C ILE A 57 -9.38 -7.39 -9.49
N GLN A 58 -8.33 -7.67 -8.71
CA GLN A 58 -8.30 -7.68 -7.26
C GLN A 58 -6.98 -7.08 -6.78
N ASP A 59 -7.04 -6.16 -5.82
CA ASP A 59 -5.84 -5.61 -5.18
C ASP A 59 -6.11 -5.21 -3.74
N TRP A 60 -5.05 -4.94 -3.00
CA TRP A 60 -5.13 -4.56 -1.59
C TRP A 60 -3.98 -3.65 -1.21
N LEU A 61 -4.18 -2.79 -0.21
CA LEU A 61 -3.07 -2.20 0.53
C LEU A 61 -3.34 -2.24 2.05
N LEU A 62 -2.25 -2.11 2.79
CA LEU A 62 -2.24 -2.06 4.24
C LEU A 62 -1.44 -0.82 4.67
N PHE A 63 -2.08 0.07 5.41
CA PHE A 63 -1.41 1.14 6.14
C PHE A 63 -1.24 0.75 7.61
N HIS A 64 -0.07 1.05 8.15
CA HIS A 64 0.21 0.94 9.57
C HIS A 64 0.94 2.20 10.02
N GLY A 65 0.40 2.83 11.07
CA GLY A 65 1.02 3.95 11.76
C GLY A 65 0.99 3.72 13.27
N SER A 66 2.03 4.15 13.96
CA SER A 66 2.09 4.10 15.42
C SER A 66 2.84 5.30 15.98
N SER A 67 2.34 5.85 17.08
CA SER A 67 3.02 6.85 17.90
C SER A 67 3.26 6.22 19.27
N PRO A 68 4.51 5.77 19.57
CA PRO A 68 4.84 5.17 20.86
C PRO A 68 4.55 6.10 22.04
N ASP A 69 4.90 7.39 21.91
CA ASP A 69 4.73 8.39 22.97
C ASP A 69 3.27 8.57 23.37
N ASN A 70 2.36 8.53 22.38
CA ASN A 70 0.93 8.70 22.60
C ASN A 70 0.18 7.38 22.79
N LYS A 71 0.90 6.23 22.74
CA LYS A 71 0.31 4.88 22.72
C LYS A 71 -0.86 4.79 21.73
N THR A 72 -0.67 5.39 20.55
CA THR A 72 -1.68 5.41 19.49
C THR A 72 -1.21 4.54 18.34
N ARG A 73 -2.10 3.68 17.84
CA ARG A 73 -1.83 2.82 16.68
C ARG A 73 -3.02 2.86 15.74
N LEU A 74 -2.74 2.97 14.45
CA LEU A 74 -3.72 2.89 13.39
C LEU A 74 -3.28 1.82 12.39
N ILE A 75 -4.14 0.85 12.15
CA ILE A 75 -4.00 -0.12 11.06
C ILE A 75 -5.22 0.03 10.18
N VAL A 76 -5.01 0.19 8.88
CA VAL A 76 -6.08 0.23 7.89
C VAL A 76 -5.74 -0.72 6.77
N PHE A 77 -6.58 -1.70 6.55
CA PHE A 77 -6.51 -2.60 5.42
C PHE A 77 -7.69 -2.35 4.50
N PHE A 78 -7.44 -2.51 3.21
CA PHE A 78 -8.48 -2.47 2.20
C PHE A 78 -8.11 -3.38 1.06
N GLU A 79 -9.14 -3.97 0.49
CA GLU A 79 -9.08 -4.90 -0.61
C GLU A 79 -10.24 -4.61 -1.56
N ARG A 80 -9.92 -4.42 -2.85
CA ARG A 80 -10.91 -4.44 -3.92
C ARG A 80 -11.04 -5.86 -4.43
N THR A 81 -12.27 -6.30 -4.57
CA THR A 81 -12.62 -7.62 -5.07
C THR A 81 -13.19 -7.53 -6.49
N SER A 82 -13.30 -8.66 -7.17
CA SER A 82 -13.63 -8.79 -8.59
C SER A 82 -15.05 -8.35 -9.02
N HIS A 83 -15.88 -7.82 -8.11
CA HIS A 83 -17.30 -7.56 -8.33
C HIS A 83 -17.76 -6.14 -7.96
N GLN A 84 -16.88 -5.12 -8.10
CA GLN A 84 -17.16 -3.75 -7.63
C GLN A 84 -17.51 -3.69 -6.13
N LEU A 85 -16.94 -4.62 -5.36
CA LEU A 85 -17.04 -4.66 -3.92
C LEU A 85 -15.65 -4.46 -3.34
N ALA A 86 -15.60 -3.74 -2.22
CA ALA A 86 -14.41 -3.61 -1.42
C ALA A 86 -14.67 -4.05 0.01
N VAL A 87 -13.65 -4.66 0.61
CA VAL A 87 -13.60 -4.97 2.02
C VAL A 87 -12.55 -4.07 2.65
N PHE A 88 -12.85 -3.53 3.82
CA PHE A 88 -11.85 -2.86 4.62
C PHE A 88 -12.04 -3.21 6.09
N TRP A 89 -10.96 -3.09 6.84
CA TRP A 89 -11.03 -3.09 8.29
C TRP A 89 -10.02 -2.09 8.85
N ILE A 90 -10.39 -1.52 9.98
CA ILE A 90 -9.65 -0.49 10.70
C ILE A 90 -9.50 -0.95 12.13
N VAL A 91 -8.27 -0.90 12.63
CA VAL A 91 -7.96 -1.03 14.04
C VAL A 91 -7.35 0.28 14.51
N LEU A 92 -8.00 0.93 15.47
CA LEU A 92 -7.53 2.15 16.09
C LEU A 92 -7.37 1.91 17.59
N GLU A 93 -6.11 1.93 18.03
CA GLU A 93 -5.76 1.99 19.44
C GLU A 93 -5.51 3.45 19.81
N ILE A 94 -6.29 3.98 20.75
CA ILE A 94 -6.15 5.37 21.19
C ILE A 94 -6.57 5.50 22.66
N ARG A 95 -5.70 6.11 23.48
CA ARG A 95 -5.97 6.35 24.92
C ARG A 95 -6.39 5.10 25.71
N GLY A 96 -5.86 3.93 25.34
CA GLY A 96 -6.18 2.64 25.99
C GLY A 96 -7.46 1.98 25.50
N SER A 97 -8.24 2.63 24.63
CA SER A 97 -9.37 2.00 23.94
C SER A 97 -8.90 1.36 22.63
N ILE A 98 -9.47 0.21 22.30
CA ILE A 98 -9.28 -0.46 21.00
C ILE A 98 -10.60 -0.40 20.25
N LEU A 99 -10.62 0.36 19.15
CA LEU A 99 -11.76 0.50 18.27
C LEU A 99 -11.52 -0.36 17.02
N ILE A 100 -12.51 -1.17 16.64
CA ILE A 100 -12.43 -2.03 15.45
C ILE A 100 -13.63 -1.78 14.56
N SER A 101 -13.40 -1.52 13.26
CA SER A 101 -14.50 -1.47 12.31
C SER A 101 -15.02 -2.89 12.03
N LYS A 102 -16.33 -3.04 11.87
CA LYS A 102 -16.90 -4.32 11.45
C LYS A 102 -16.46 -4.63 10.01
N GLU A 103 -15.91 -5.82 9.79
CA GLU A 103 -15.55 -6.27 8.45
C GLU A 103 -16.82 -6.58 7.67
N THR A 104 -17.09 -5.78 6.62
CA THR A 104 -18.25 -5.94 5.74
C THR A 104 -17.89 -5.62 4.30
N TYR A 105 -18.64 -6.20 3.38
CA TYR A 105 -18.55 -5.84 1.96
C TYR A 105 -19.25 -4.52 1.72
N HIS A 106 -18.59 -3.63 0.99
CA HIS A 106 -19.11 -2.33 0.59
C HIS A 106 -19.04 -2.18 -0.92
N ALA A 107 -20.00 -1.47 -1.50
CA ALA A 107 -19.91 -1.06 -2.90
C ALA A 107 -18.68 -0.16 -3.10
N ASP A 108 -17.92 -0.46 -4.15
CA ASP A 108 -16.74 0.30 -4.56
C ASP A 108 -17.16 1.46 -5.48
N TYR A 109 -16.99 2.68 -4.98
CA TYR A 109 -17.23 3.92 -5.74
C TYR A 109 -15.92 4.62 -6.15
N SER A 110 -14.83 3.86 -6.27
CA SER A 110 -13.52 4.38 -6.65
C SER A 110 -13.55 5.03 -8.04
N LYS A 111 -12.84 6.16 -8.17
CA LYS A 111 -12.69 6.88 -9.43
C LYS A 111 -11.33 7.57 -9.49
N GLY A 112 -10.59 7.32 -10.58
CA GLY A 112 -9.27 7.91 -10.80
C GLY A 112 -8.30 7.59 -9.67
N SER A 113 -7.79 8.62 -9.00
CA SER A 113 -6.84 8.51 -7.88
C SER A 113 -7.51 8.36 -6.50
N THR A 114 -8.84 8.18 -6.46
CA THR A 114 -9.59 8.07 -5.20
C THR A 114 -10.22 6.69 -5.08
N PHE A 115 -9.97 6.03 -3.96
CA PHE A 115 -10.73 4.89 -3.48
C PHE A 115 -11.81 5.33 -2.49
N CYS A 116 -13.03 4.77 -2.61
CA CYS A 116 -14.17 5.13 -1.76
C CYS A 116 -15.09 3.94 -1.52
N ALA A 117 -15.24 3.52 -0.26
CA ALA A 117 -16.12 2.43 0.14
C ALA A 117 -16.53 2.57 1.62
N GLY A 118 -17.82 2.40 1.94
CA GLY A 118 -18.32 2.29 3.33
C GLY A 118 -17.89 3.40 4.30
N GLY A 119 -17.78 4.65 3.84
CA GLY A 119 -17.34 5.78 4.66
C GLY A 119 -15.82 5.96 4.75
N LEU A 120 -15.04 5.02 4.19
CA LEU A 120 -13.61 5.15 3.97
C LEU A 120 -13.35 5.82 2.62
N ARG A 121 -12.46 6.81 2.61
CA ARG A 121 -11.95 7.47 1.42
C ARG A 121 -10.44 7.55 1.49
N LEU A 122 -9.79 7.05 0.44
CA LEU A 122 -8.34 7.11 0.26
C LEU A 122 -8.04 7.87 -1.03
N VAL A 123 -7.24 8.91 -0.94
CA VAL A 123 -6.79 9.71 -2.08
C VAL A 123 -5.29 9.52 -2.25
N VAL A 124 -4.88 9.15 -3.46
CA VAL A 124 -3.48 9.16 -3.86
C VAL A 124 -3.11 10.59 -4.23
N ASP A 125 -2.36 11.25 -3.34
CA ASP A 125 -1.82 12.60 -3.57
C ASP A 125 -0.50 12.53 -4.37
N ALA A 126 0.26 11.45 -4.19
CA ALA A 126 1.42 11.08 -5.00
C ALA A 126 1.64 9.56 -4.93
N PRO A 127 1.72 8.83 -6.06
CA PRO A 127 1.95 7.39 -6.09
C PRO A 127 3.18 7.02 -5.28
N LEU A 128 3.12 5.91 -4.53
CA LEU A 128 4.21 5.39 -3.70
C LEU A 128 4.78 6.34 -2.63
N ARG A 129 4.22 7.55 -2.49
CA ARG A 129 4.77 8.60 -1.61
C ARG A 129 3.77 9.19 -0.66
N ARG A 130 2.58 9.53 -1.13
CA ARG A 130 1.63 10.30 -0.32
C ARG A 130 0.20 9.87 -0.54
N TRP A 131 -0.47 9.61 0.58
CA TRP A 131 -1.86 9.23 0.60
C TRP A 131 -2.60 9.97 1.71
N SER A 132 -3.78 10.44 1.38
CA SER A 132 -4.71 11.03 2.34
C SER A 132 -5.84 10.04 2.60
N LEU A 133 -5.98 9.63 3.85
CA LEU A 133 -7.00 8.70 4.31
C LEU A 133 -7.99 9.45 5.21
N SER A 134 -9.27 9.27 4.93
CA SER A 134 -10.35 9.75 5.80
C SER A 134 -11.39 8.65 6.00
N PHE A 135 -11.84 8.47 7.22
CA PHE A 135 -12.91 7.54 7.56
C PHE A 135 -13.98 8.27 8.37
N ASN A 136 -15.24 7.96 8.07
CA ASN A 136 -16.39 8.44 8.82
C ASN A 136 -17.41 7.29 8.93
N GLY A 137 -17.53 6.70 10.10
CA GLY A 137 -18.41 5.54 10.29
C GLY A 137 -18.41 4.98 11.70
N LEU A 138 -19.09 3.86 11.90
CA LEU A 138 -19.19 3.17 13.18
C LEU A 138 -18.03 2.19 13.38
N MET A 139 -17.52 2.13 14.62
CA MET A 139 -16.55 1.15 15.08
C MET A 139 -17.00 0.60 16.44
N VAL A 140 -16.65 -0.65 16.73
CA VAL A 140 -16.91 -1.28 18.02
C VAL A 140 -15.77 -0.96 18.96
N ASP A 141 -16.07 -0.31 20.09
CA ASP A 141 -15.13 -0.16 21.21
C ASP A 141 -15.03 -1.50 21.94
N GLN A 142 -13.89 -2.19 21.81
CA GLN A 142 -13.67 -3.48 22.46
C GLN A 142 -13.60 -3.39 23.99
N THR A 143 -13.31 -2.20 24.53
CA THR A 143 -13.29 -1.98 25.99
C THR A 143 -14.69 -1.82 26.56
N ARG A 144 -15.60 -1.21 25.79
CA ARG A 144 -16.97 -0.88 26.24
C ARG A 144 -18.06 -1.74 25.59
N LEU A 145 -17.70 -2.56 24.60
CA LEU A 145 -18.58 -3.40 23.80
C LEU A 145 -19.76 -2.63 23.18
N GLN A 146 -19.51 -1.39 22.75
CA GLN A 146 -20.52 -0.50 22.18
C GLN A 146 -20.08 0.03 20.82
N ASP A 147 -21.07 0.35 19.98
CA ASP A 147 -20.84 1.06 18.73
C ASP A 147 -20.56 2.54 19.00
N VAL A 148 -19.47 3.04 18.43
CA VAL A 148 -19.04 4.42 18.54
C VAL A 148 -18.86 4.99 17.14
N HIS A 149 -19.37 6.19 16.91
CA HIS A 149 -19.14 6.92 15.67
C HIS A 149 -17.76 7.57 15.68
N VAL A 150 -16.93 7.24 14.68
CA VAL A 150 -15.52 7.64 14.61
C VAL A 150 -15.25 8.41 13.31
N ARG A 151 -14.49 9.49 13.44
CA ARG A 151 -13.94 10.26 12.32
C ARG A 151 -12.42 10.20 12.38
N ILE A 152 -11.80 9.68 11.33
CA ILE A 152 -10.34 9.59 11.19
C ILE A 152 -9.92 10.45 10.01
N ALA A 153 -8.85 11.22 10.17
CA ALA A 153 -8.13 11.86 9.09
C ALA A 153 -6.64 11.59 9.30
N ALA A 154 -6.01 10.93 8.33
CA ALA A 154 -4.60 10.54 8.37
C ALA A 154 -3.92 10.86 7.04
N ARG A 155 -2.66 11.25 7.09
CA ARG A 155 -1.82 11.48 5.92
C ARG A 155 -0.60 10.59 6.03
N PHE A 156 -0.46 9.66 5.09
CA PHE A 156 0.71 8.80 4.99
C PHE A 156 1.69 9.45 4.03
N ALA A 157 2.93 9.65 4.49
CA ALA A 157 4.01 10.20 3.68
C ALA A 157 5.24 9.29 3.80
N ALA A 158 5.76 8.83 2.67
CA ALA A 158 7.04 8.14 2.62
C ALA A 158 8.16 9.18 2.66
N PHE A 159 9.00 9.09 3.68
CA PHE A 159 10.21 9.92 3.80
C PHE A 159 11.42 9.27 3.10
N THR A 160 11.28 8.02 2.69
CA THR A 160 12.32 7.29 1.95
C THR A 160 12.08 7.38 0.45
N LYS A 161 13.08 6.98 -0.34
CA LYS A 161 12.88 6.72 -1.77
C LYS A 161 11.79 5.66 -1.94
N PRO A 162 11.03 5.69 -3.04
CA PRO A 162 10.11 4.61 -3.38
C PRO A 162 10.84 3.28 -3.28
N PHE A 163 10.27 2.38 -2.49
CA PHE A 163 10.78 1.03 -2.32
C PHE A 163 10.11 0.14 -3.35
N GLU A 164 10.89 -0.42 -4.27
CA GLU A 164 10.39 -1.18 -5.40
C GLU A 164 10.94 -2.59 -5.37
N PHE A 165 10.04 -3.57 -5.44
CA PHE A 165 10.43 -4.91 -5.84
C PHE A 165 10.63 -4.93 -7.35
N PRO A 166 11.79 -5.39 -7.84
CA PRO A 166 12.85 -6.15 -7.14
C PRO A 166 14.09 -5.33 -6.80
N ARG A 167 14.08 -4.03 -7.12
CA ARG A 167 15.25 -3.18 -7.10
C ARG A 167 15.90 -3.18 -5.72
N ASP A 168 15.07 -3.10 -4.68
CA ASP A 168 15.52 -2.95 -3.30
C ASP A 168 15.56 -4.28 -2.54
N ILE A 169 14.88 -5.32 -3.03
CA ILE A 169 15.03 -6.70 -2.55
C ILE A 169 15.41 -7.62 -3.70
N GLY A 170 16.68 -8.05 -3.66
CA GLY A 170 17.22 -9.00 -4.61
C GLY A 170 16.38 -10.29 -4.70
N PRO A 171 16.19 -10.86 -5.90
CA PRO A 171 15.36 -12.05 -6.13
C PRO A 171 15.66 -13.24 -5.22
N SER A 172 16.91 -13.37 -4.74
CA SER A 172 17.34 -14.40 -3.80
C SER A 172 16.78 -14.24 -2.39
N LYS A 173 16.54 -13.01 -1.90
CA LYS A 173 15.89 -12.78 -0.60
C LYS A 173 14.40 -13.11 -0.68
N PHE A 174 13.77 -12.78 -1.80
CA PHE A 174 12.39 -13.18 -2.08
C PHE A 174 12.29 -14.71 -2.12
N ALA A 175 13.08 -15.39 -2.97
CA ALA A 175 13.11 -16.84 -3.10
C ALA A 175 13.31 -17.59 -1.77
N ARG A 176 14.21 -17.13 -0.89
CA ARG A 176 14.45 -17.74 0.43
C ARG A 176 13.22 -17.70 1.34
N ARG A 177 12.43 -16.63 1.32
CA ARG A 177 11.19 -16.53 2.12
C ARG A 177 10.11 -17.50 1.64
N TYR A 178 10.09 -17.81 0.34
CA TYR A 178 9.19 -18.82 -0.23
C TYR A 178 9.71 -20.24 -0.01
N GLU A 179 11.03 -20.46 -0.01
CA GLU A 179 11.60 -21.75 0.38
C GLU A 179 11.28 -22.09 1.84
N SER A 180 11.27 -21.08 2.74
CA SER A 180 10.85 -21.27 4.13
C SER A 180 9.34 -21.51 4.33
N SER A 181 8.49 -21.25 3.33
CA SER A 181 7.04 -21.48 3.43
C SER A 181 6.62 -22.88 2.97
N GLY A 182 7.54 -23.69 2.45
CA GLY A 182 7.31 -25.11 2.11
C GLY A 182 6.35 -25.37 0.93
N LYS A 183 5.84 -24.34 0.25
CA LYS A 183 4.87 -24.49 -0.84
C LYS A 183 5.55 -24.98 -2.14
N PRO A 184 4.94 -25.93 -2.88
CA PRO A 184 5.48 -26.39 -4.17
C PRO A 184 5.40 -25.30 -5.25
N ILE A 185 6.46 -25.20 -6.07
CA ILE A 185 6.67 -24.15 -7.11
C ILE A 185 5.51 -24.00 -8.10
N ARG A 186 4.74 -25.06 -8.38
CA ARG A 186 3.58 -24.97 -9.27
C ARG A 186 2.49 -24.06 -8.71
N ARG A 187 2.16 -24.19 -7.42
CA ARG A 187 1.21 -23.29 -6.73
C ARG A 187 1.71 -21.86 -6.66
N ILE A 188 3.02 -21.65 -6.52
CA ILE A 188 3.63 -20.32 -6.48
C ILE A 188 3.44 -19.57 -7.82
N ARG A 189 3.39 -20.28 -8.95
CA ARG A 189 3.10 -19.67 -10.26
C ARG A 189 1.63 -19.31 -10.45
N GLU A 190 0.74 -20.03 -9.78
CA GLU A 190 -0.70 -19.77 -9.79
C GLU A 190 -1.01 -18.58 -8.86
N ASP A 191 -0.41 -18.55 -7.67
CA ASP A 191 -0.54 -17.47 -6.67
C ASP A 191 0.03 -16.11 -7.14
N MET A 192 0.93 -16.07 -8.13
CA MET A 192 1.49 -14.83 -8.70
C MET A 192 0.85 -14.43 -10.04
N ARG A 193 -0.06 -15.25 -10.57
CA ARG A 193 -0.80 -14.97 -11.82
C ARG A 193 -2.26 -14.58 -11.57
N GLY A 194 -2.80 -14.85 -10.37
CA GLY A 194 -4.01 -14.22 -9.85
C GLY A 194 -3.68 -12.87 -9.21
#